data_AF-A0AA36N8X7-F1
#
_entry.id   AF-A0AA36N8X7-F1
#
_cell.length_a   1.000
_cell.length_b   1.000
_cell.length_c   1.000
_cell.angle_alpha   90.00
_cell.angle_beta   90.00
_cell.angle_gamma   90.00
#
_symmetry.space_group_name_H-M   'P 1'
#
loop_
_entity.id
_entity.type
_entity.pdbx_description
1 polymer ?
#
loop_
_entity_poly.entity_id
_entity_poly.type
_entity_poly.pdbx_seq_one_letter_code
_entity_poly.pdbx_strand_id
1 'polypeptide(L)'
;HSRLEGLTGVCARLFQRTSEPFMPLPGKFSGAGVGLSTTATSLLFKLSRKMTQEEFLIELHRLCGQWHQKPYDFVHLPWAKLAVVNFISHEACASFFNMVKALAGLPGIGLTDVREALHQGLAANLGHFCAKCRQMSVYENAPLVFVDGATVPLALACQILVDSQLHAARSEPGARKQDFEAWAGYGSKCGLSGWGVGVKGSALVIEL
;
A
#
# COMPACT_ATOMS: atom_id res chain seq x y z
N HIS A 1 23.75 -1.45 24.48
CA HIS A 1 22.34 -1.87 24.35
C HIS A 1 21.37 -0.68 24.30
N SER A 2 21.79 0.52 23.83
CA SER A 2 21.07 1.78 24.11
C SER A 2 20.80 2.65 22.87
N ARG A 3 20.79 2.08 21.65
CA ARG A 3 20.51 2.82 20.39
C ARG A 3 19.19 2.45 19.71
N LEU A 4 18.46 1.45 20.20
CA LEU A 4 17.18 1.02 19.60
C LEU A 4 15.96 1.76 20.16
N GLU A 5 16.03 2.35 21.35
CA GLU A 5 14.91 3.11 21.94
C GLU A 5 14.70 4.50 21.32
N GLY A 6 15.65 4.99 20.52
CA GLY A 6 15.50 6.25 19.77
C GLY A 6 14.63 6.12 18.52
N LEU A 7 14.47 4.91 17.97
CA LEU A 7 13.80 4.67 16.68
C LEU A 7 12.27 4.69 16.79
N THR A 8 11.71 4.37 17.97
CA THR A 8 10.28 4.54 18.25
C THR A 8 9.90 6.03 18.31
N GLY A 9 10.81 6.89 18.77
CA GLY A 9 10.56 8.32 18.98
C GLY A 9 10.60 9.22 17.72
N VAL A 10 11.27 8.78 16.64
CA VAL A 10 11.34 9.55 15.37
C VAL A 10 10.05 9.39 14.57
N CYS A 11 9.49 8.18 14.48
CA CYS A 11 8.17 7.96 13.88
C CYS A 11 7.02 8.54 14.72
N ALA A 12 7.13 8.53 16.05
CA ALA A 12 6.06 8.99 16.94
C ALA A 12 5.86 10.51 16.97
N ARG A 13 6.89 11.32 16.69
CA ARG A 13 6.82 12.79 16.84
C ARG A 13 6.24 13.54 15.65
N LEU A 14 6.18 12.92 14.48
CA LEU A 14 5.88 13.68 13.26
C LEU A 14 4.38 13.86 12.95
N PHE A 15 3.43 13.23 13.66
CA PHE A 15 2.07 13.13 13.10
C PHE A 15 0.93 13.07 14.13
N GLN A 16 0.16 14.15 14.20
CA GLN A 16 -1.04 14.28 15.02
C GLN A 16 -2.29 13.65 14.36
N ARG A 17 -3.10 13.03 15.22
CA ARG A 17 -4.35 12.27 15.02
C ARG A 17 -5.36 12.86 14.02
N THR A 18 -5.84 12.02 13.09
CA THR A 18 -7.24 12.03 12.62
C THR A 18 -7.77 10.59 12.64
N SER A 19 -8.86 10.37 13.38
CA SER A 19 -9.47 9.06 13.64
C SER A 19 -10.73 8.90 12.80
N GLU A 20 -10.60 8.33 11.60
CA GLU A 20 -11.71 7.84 10.78
C GLU A 20 -11.44 6.36 10.48
N PRO A 21 -12.40 5.44 10.71
CA PRO A 21 -12.23 4.03 10.40
C PRO A 21 -12.16 3.84 8.87
N PHE A 22 -10.98 3.44 8.38
CA PHE A 22 -10.72 3.34 6.94
C PHE A 22 -11.24 2.02 6.36
N MET A 23 -12.27 2.11 5.53
CA MET A 23 -12.53 1.10 4.49
C MET A 23 -11.76 1.49 3.23
N PRO A 24 -10.91 0.62 2.67
CA PRO A 24 -10.57 0.76 1.26
C PRO A 24 -11.89 0.65 0.53
N LEU A 25 -12.28 1.70 -0.21
CA LEU A 25 -13.36 1.57 -1.16
C LEU A 25 -13.06 0.33 -2.00
N PRO A 26 -13.97 -0.66 -2.09
CA PRO A 26 -13.80 -1.76 -3.01
C PRO A 26 -13.83 -1.15 -4.41
N GLY A 27 -12.66 -0.74 -4.90
CA GLY A 27 -12.45 -0.48 -6.31
C GLY A 27 -12.82 -1.77 -6.99
N LYS A 28 -14.02 -1.80 -7.58
CA LYS A 28 -14.49 -2.98 -8.28
C LYS A 28 -13.40 -3.33 -9.27
N PHE A 29 -12.88 -4.55 -9.20
CA PHE A 29 -12.02 -5.14 -10.22
C PHE A 29 -12.80 -5.36 -11.55
N SER A 30 -13.73 -4.46 -11.89
CA SER A 30 -14.62 -4.50 -13.04
C SER A 30 -14.22 -3.33 -13.94
N GLY A 31 -13.51 -3.62 -15.01
CA GLY A 31 -13.10 -2.64 -15.99
C GLY A 31 -12.24 -3.30 -17.05
N ALA A 32 -12.70 -3.23 -18.30
CA ALA A 32 -11.98 -3.67 -19.48
C ALA A 32 -10.54 -3.12 -19.48
N GLY A 33 -9.61 -3.94 -19.94
CA GLY A 33 -8.16 -3.81 -19.80
C GLY A 33 -7.61 -2.39 -19.89
N VAL A 34 -7.37 -1.77 -18.74
CA VAL A 34 -6.52 -0.60 -18.65
C VAL A 34 -5.09 -1.09 -18.84
N GLY A 35 -4.42 -0.60 -19.89
CA GLY A 35 -2.99 -0.83 -20.09
C GLY A 35 -2.19 -0.22 -18.94
N LEU A 36 -0.99 -0.73 -18.71
CA LEU A 36 -0.08 -0.17 -17.72
C LEU A 36 0.42 1.21 -18.20
N SER A 37 0.45 2.22 -17.33
CA SER A 37 1.12 3.50 -17.65
C SER A 37 2.59 3.28 -18.02
N THR A 38 3.13 4.07 -18.94
CA THR A 38 4.54 3.99 -19.35
C THR A 38 5.52 4.31 -18.22
N THR A 39 5.04 4.95 -17.16
CA THR A 39 5.84 5.36 -15.99
C THR A 39 5.55 4.51 -14.76
N ALA A 40 4.70 3.49 -14.87
CA ALA A 40 4.33 2.66 -13.73
C ALA A 40 5.52 1.85 -13.23
N THR A 41 5.74 1.88 -11.93
CA THR A 41 6.77 1.12 -11.21
C THR A 41 6.15 0.19 -10.17
N SER A 42 4.89 0.38 -9.80
CA SER A 42 4.21 -0.40 -8.77
C SER A 42 2.98 -1.12 -9.30
N LEU A 43 2.87 -2.41 -8.96
CA LEU A 43 1.76 -3.27 -9.31
C LEU A 43 0.98 -3.72 -8.07
N LEU A 44 -0.34 -3.82 -8.24
CA LEU A 44 -1.30 -4.37 -7.31
C LEU A 44 -1.75 -5.75 -7.80
N PHE A 45 -1.56 -6.76 -6.98
CA PHE A 45 -1.92 -8.15 -7.27
C PHE A 45 -3.12 -8.58 -6.45
N LYS A 46 -4.06 -9.25 -7.10
CA LYS A 46 -5.17 -9.96 -6.44
C LYS A 46 -4.86 -11.45 -6.43
N LEU A 47 -4.80 -12.05 -5.24
CA LEU A 47 -4.41 -13.44 -5.07
C LEU A 47 -5.62 -14.38 -5.10
N SER A 48 -5.45 -15.59 -5.64
CA SER A 48 -6.52 -16.60 -5.71
C SER A 48 -6.87 -17.18 -4.34
N ARG A 49 -5.87 -17.23 -3.45
CA ARG A 49 -5.98 -17.75 -2.08
C ARG A 49 -5.33 -16.79 -1.09
N LYS A 50 -5.59 -17.02 0.20
CA LYS A 50 -4.83 -16.35 1.25
C LYS A 50 -3.37 -16.83 1.16
N MET A 51 -2.43 -15.90 1.21
CA MET A 51 -0.99 -16.19 1.22
C MET A 51 -0.31 -15.42 2.34
N THR A 52 0.71 -16.02 2.93
CA THR A 52 1.69 -15.30 3.74
C THR A 52 2.63 -14.49 2.84
N GLN A 53 3.36 -13.55 3.42
CA GLN A 53 4.36 -12.78 2.69
C GLN A 53 5.46 -13.68 2.11
N GLU A 54 5.88 -14.71 2.84
CA GLU A 54 6.86 -15.70 2.38
C GLU A 54 6.34 -16.51 1.20
N GLU A 55 5.11 -17.04 1.28
CA GLU A 55 4.49 -17.78 0.18
C GLU A 55 4.37 -16.92 -1.08
N PHE A 56 3.96 -15.66 -0.92
CA PHE A 56 3.89 -14.72 -2.04
C PHE A 56 5.27 -14.42 -2.63
N LEU A 57 6.30 -14.26 -1.81
CA LEU A 57 7.66 -14.07 -2.30
C LEU A 57 8.17 -15.28 -3.09
N ILE A 58 7.91 -16.51 -2.63
CA ILE A 58 8.30 -17.73 -3.36
C ILE A 58 7.62 -17.75 -4.73
N GLU A 59 6.32 -17.45 -4.79
CA GLU A 59 5.58 -17.35 -6.04
C GLU A 59 6.11 -16.24 -6.95
N LEU A 60 6.41 -15.07 -6.38
CA LEU A 60 6.97 -13.94 -7.10
C LEU A 60 8.33 -14.28 -7.72
N HIS A 61 9.24 -14.91 -6.96
CA HIS A 61 10.53 -15.37 -7.48
C HIS A 61 10.36 -16.42 -8.57
N ARG A 62 9.43 -17.37 -8.40
CA ARG A 62 9.11 -18.38 -9.42
C ARG A 62 8.69 -17.74 -10.73
N LEU A 63 7.88 -16.68 -10.67
CA LEU A 63 7.41 -15.92 -11.83
C LEU A 63 8.51 -15.04 -12.44
N CYS A 64 9.39 -14.45 -11.63
CA CYS A 64 10.53 -13.71 -12.16
C CYS A 64 11.51 -14.61 -12.94
N GLY A 65 11.54 -15.93 -12.70
CA GLY A 65 12.36 -16.86 -13.49
C GLY A 65 13.85 -16.60 -13.35
N GLN A 66 14.59 -16.54 -14.46
CA GLN A 66 16.07 -16.46 -14.50
C GLN A 66 16.65 -15.06 -14.24
N TRP A 67 15.89 -14.13 -13.68
CA TRP A 67 16.45 -12.82 -13.35
C TRP A 67 17.57 -13.01 -12.33
N HIS A 68 18.78 -12.57 -12.70
CA HIS A 68 19.97 -12.75 -11.87
C HIS A 68 19.89 -11.94 -10.57
N GLN A 69 19.03 -10.92 -10.55
CA GLN A 69 18.75 -10.06 -9.40
C GLN A 69 17.25 -9.84 -9.26
N LYS A 70 16.80 -9.55 -8.03
CA LYS A 70 15.39 -9.25 -7.74
C LYS A 70 14.99 -7.96 -8.46
N PRO A 71 13.95 -7.97 -9.31
CA PRO A 71 13.54 -6.77 -10.04
C PRO A 71 12.67 -5.80 -9.25
N TYR A 72 12.59 -5.99 -7.95
CA TYR A 72 11.71 -5.27 -7.06
C TYR A 72 12.43 -4.90 -5.78
N ASP A 73 12.04 -3.76 -5.23
CA ASP A 73 12.60 -3.14 -4.02
C ASP A 73 11.57 -3.04 -2.89
N PHE A 74 10.31 -3.37 -3.15
CA PHE A 74 9.22 -3.30 -2.17
C PHE A 74 8.21 -4.42 -2.37
N VAL A 75 7.84 -5.11 -1.29
CA VAL A 75 6.74 -6.08 -1.28
C VAL A 75 5.90 -5.92 -0.03
N HIS A 76 4.61 -5.67 -0.18
CA HIS A 76 3.68 -5.46 0.92
C HIS A 76 2.39 -6.24 0.71
N LEU A 77 1.96 -6.99 1.72
CA LEU A 77 0.66 -7.68 1.71
C LEU A 77 -0.27 -7.01 2.73
N PRO A 78 -0.96 -5.91 2.36
CA PRO A 78 -1.88 -5.25 3.28
C PRO A 78 -3.04 -6.16 3.71
N TRP A 79 -3.37 -7.18 2.90
CA TRP A 79 -4.30 -8.25 3.24
C TRP A 79 -3.80 -9.57 2.67
N ALA A 80 -4.24 -10.69 3.28
CA ALA A 80 -3.84 -12.03 2.84
C ALA A 80 -4.17 -12.37 1.37
N LYS A 81 -5.04 -11.61 0.69
CA LYS A 81 -5.41 -11.81 -0.73
C LYS A 81 -5.00 -10.66 -1.66
N LEU A 82 -4.17 -9.73 -1.17
CA LEU A 82 -3.74 -8.57 -1.92
C LEU A 82 -2.25 -8.31 -1.68
N ALA A 83 -1.49 -8.09 -2.74
CA ALA A 83 -0.09 -7.70 -2.64
C ALA A 83 0.20 -6.44 -3.47
N VAL A 84 1.14 -5.64 -3.01
CA VAL A 84 1.71 -4.50 -3.73
C VAL A 84 3.19 -4.76 -3.89
N VAL A 85 3.70 -4.62 -5.12
CA VAL A 85 5.12 -4.76 -5.43
C VAL A 85 5.59 -3.51 -6.17
N ASN A 86 6.69 -2.89 -5.71
CA ASN A 86 7.39 -1.87 -6.48
C ASN A 86 8.62 -2.48 -7.17
N PHE A 87 8.74 -2.22 -8.45
CA PHE A 87 9.84 -2.62 -9.31
C PHE A 87 10.89 -1.50 -9.36
N ILE A 88 12.16 -1.90 -9.50
CA ILE A 88 13.30 -0.96 -9.56
C ILE A 88 13.27 -0.07 -10.80
N SER A 89 12.55 -0.48 -11.85
CA SER A 89 12.40 0.27 -13.08
C SER A 89 11.03 0.04 -13.72
N HIS A 90 10.61 0.99 -14.57
CA HIS A 90 9.33 0.92 -15.27
C HIS A 90 9.35 -0.17 -16.36
N GLU A 91 10.51 -0.45 -16.97
CA GLU A 91 10.69 -1.54 -17.92
C GLU A 91 10.52 -2.90 -17.23
N ALA A 92 11.08 -3.05 -16.03
CA ALA A 92 10.92 -4.27 -15.24
C ALA A 92 9.46 -4.48 -14.83
N CYS A 93 8.80 -3.42 -14.38
CA CYS A 93 7.37 -3.41 -14.07
C CYS A 93 6.53 -3.84 -15.28
N ALA A 94 6.75 -3.22 -16.45
CA ALA A 94 6.00 -3.51 -17.67
C ALA A 94 6.23 -4.94 -18.18
N SER A 95 7.48 -5.40 -18.17
CA SER A 95 7.83 -6.78 -18.54
C SER A 95 7.12 -7.80 -17.65
N PHE A 96 7.18 -7.59 -16.32
CA PHE A 96 6.53 -8.47 -15.36
C PHE A 96 5.00 -8.43 -15.47
N PHE A 97 4.43 -7.23 -15.65
CA PHE A 97 2.99 -7.06 -15.86
C PHE A 97 2.47 -7.86 -17.06
N ASN A 98 3.14 -7.74 -18.21
CA ASN A 98 2.74 -8.45 -19.43
C ASN A 98 2.80 -9.97 -19.25
N MET A 99 3.85 -10.46 -18.59
CA MET A 99 3.98 -11.87 -18.26
C MET A 99 2.87 -12.34 -17.33
N VAL A 100 2.67 -11.66 -16.19
CA VAL A 100 1.64 -12.06 -15.21
C VAL A 100 0.24 -11.96 -15.79
N LYS A 101 -0.05 -10.94 -16.60
CA LYS A 101 -1.35 -10.78 -17.24
C LYS A 101 -1.70 -11.97 -18.16
N ALA A 102 -0.70 -12.59 -18.79
CA ALA A 102 -0.89 -13.79 -19.60
C ALA A 102 -1.09 -15.07 -18.76
N LEU A 103 -0.59 -15.09 -17.52
CA LEU A 103 -0.61 -16.26 -16.63
C LEU A 103 -1.73 -16.21 -15.57
N ALA A 104 -2.23 -15.01 -15.26
CA ALA A 104 -3.23 -14.80 -14.21
C ALA A 104 -4.51 -15.58 -14.52
N GLY A 105 -5.02 -16.28 -13.50
CA GLY A 105 -6.21 -17.13 -13.61
C GLY A 105 -5.96 -18.54 -14.13
N LEU A 106 -4.74 -18.88 -14.59
CA LEU A 106 -4.41 -20.27 -14.93
C LEU A 106 -4.35 -21.16 -13.67
N PRO A 107 -4.75 -22.45 -13.77
CA PRO A 107 -4.60 -23.39 -12.66
C PRO A 107 -3.15 -23.50 -12.19
N GLY A 108 -2.94 -23.45 -10.88
CA GLY A 108 -1.60 -23.52 -10.28
C GLY A 108 -0.83 -22.19 -10.23
N ILE A 109 -1.42 -21.10 -10.73
CA ILE A 109 -0.90 -19.74 -10.53
C ILE A 109 -1.65 -19.09 -9.36
N GLY A 110 -0.90 -18.53 -8.40
CA GLY A 110 -1.43 -17.90 -7.20
C GLY A 110 -2.15 -16.56 -7.43
N LEU A 111 -2.21 -16.09 -8.68
CA LEU A 111 -2.62 -14.74 -9.07
C LEU A 111 -3.90 -14.78 -9.92
N THR A 112 -4.86 -13.92 -9.59
CA THR A 112 -6.15 -13.80 -10.30
C THR A 112 -6.25 -12.54 -11.14
N ASP A 113 -5.59 -11.47 -10.72
CA ASP A 113 -5.57 -10.20 -11.44
C ASP A 113 -4.31 -9.41 -11.06
N VAL A 114 -3.88 -8.54 -11.97
CA VAL A 114 -2.76 -7.61 -11.78
C VAL A 114 -3.11 -6.27 -12.41
N ARG A 115 -2.84 -5.17 -11.68
CA ARG A 115 -3.12 -3.80 -12.12
C ARG A 115 -2.03 -2.86 -11.65
N GLU A 116 -2.03 -1.65 -12.18
CA GLU A 116 -1.23 -0.56 -11.63
C GLU A 116 -1.68 -0.25 -10.18
N ALA A 117 -0.72 -0.06 -9.28
CA ALA A 117 -1.00 0.38 -7.92
C ALA A 117 -1.35 1.87 -7.87
N LEU A 118 -2.04 2.31 -6.82
CA LEU A 118 -2.37 3.73 -6.65
C LEU A 118 -1.11 4.59 -6.41
N HIS A 119 -0.14 4.05 -5.66
CA HIS A 119 1.11 4.72 -5.35
C HIS A 119 2.22 4.13 -6.20
N GLN A 120 2.95 4.99 -6.89
CA GLN A 120 4.02 4.62 -7.82
C GLN A 120 5.38 5.01 -7.21
N GLY A 121 6.32 4.08 -7.22
CA GLY A 121 7.67 4.25 -6.67
C GLY A 121 7.79 3.85 -5.20
N LEU A 122 9.00 3.45 -4.81
CA LEU A 122 9.32 2.98 -3.46
C LEU A 122 8.97 4.01 -2.38
N ALA A 123 9.37 5.27 -2.57
CA ALA A 123 9.15 6.34 -1.59
C ALA A 123 7.65 6.60 -1.35
N ALA A 124 6.83 6.64 -2.41
CA ALA A 124 5.39 6.86 -2.30
C ALA A 124 4.70 5.70 -1.55
N ASN A 125 5.08 4.46 -1.87
CA ASN A 125 4.54 3.28 -1.19
C ASN A 125 4.93 3.22 0.30
N LEU A 126 6.19 3.53 0.63
CA LEU A 126 6.66 3.64 2.01
C LEU A 126 5.96 4.78 2.76
N GLY A 127 5.82 5.94 2.14
CA GLY A 127 5.10 7.09 2.70
C GLY A 127 3.65 6.72 3.05
N HIS A 128 2.96 6.03 2.15
CA HIS A 128 1.60 5.52 2.38
C HIS A 128 1.54 4.51 3.52
N PHE A 129 2.46 3.53 3.55
CA PHE A 129 2.55 2.57 4.65
C PHE A 129 2.77 3.28 6.00
N CYS A 130 3.73 4.20 6.06
CA CYS A 130 4.04 4.98 7.26
C CYS A 130 2.85 5.83 7.73
N ALA A 131 2.09 6.42 6.81
CA ALA A 131 0.88 7.16 7.14
C ALA A 131 -0.18 6.25 7.77
N LYS A 132 -0.33 5.02 7.26
CA LYS A 132 -1.31 4.03 7.75
C LYS A 132 -0.93 3.36 9.06
N CYS A 133 0.33 2.98 9.26
CA CYS A 133 0.76 2.27 10.47
C CYS A 133 0.64 3.11 11.75
N ARG A 134 0.50 4.43 11.64
CA ARG A 134 0.12 5.26 12.79
C ARG A 134 -1.24 4.92 13.39
N GLN A 135 -2.09 4.24 12.62
CA GLN A 135 -3.43 3.84 13.02
C GLN A 135 -3.52 2.37 13.46
N MET A 136 -2.50 1.55 13.18
CA MET A 136 -2.55 0.08 13.35
C MET A 136 -1.35 -0.42 14.15
N SER A 137 -1.59 -0.99 15.33
CA SER A 137 -0.57 -1.54 16.25
C SER A 137 0.07 -2.86 15.78
N VAL A 138 -0.19 -3.31 14.55
CA VAL A 138 0.13 -4.67 14.11
C VAL A 138 1.16 -4.62 12.98
N TYR A 139 2.42 -4.85 13.35
CA TYR A 139 3.57 -4.97 12.44
C TYR A 139 3.62 -6.31 11.66
N GLU A 140 2.67 -7.22 11.89
CA GLU A 140 2.68 -8.59 11.33
C GLU A 140 2.68 -8.62 9.79
N ASN A 141 2.22 -7.55 9.14
CA ASN A 141 2.20 -7.41 7.68
C ASN A 141 3.10 -6.27 7.19
N ALA A 142 4.21 -6.01 7.88
CA ALA A 142 5.16 -4.99 7.47
C ALA A 142 5.70 -5.25 6.04
N PRO A 143 5.87 -4.20 5.21
CA PRO A 143 6.49 -4.35 3.91
C PRO A 143 7.94 -4.80 4.05
N LEU A 144 8.35 -5.64 3.11
CA LEU A 144 9.76 -5.94 2.89
C LEU A 144 10.31 -4.92 1.92
N VAL A 145 11.45 -4.34 2.28
CA VAL A 145 12.20 -3.41 1.44
C VAL A 145 13.52 -4.04 1.08
N PHE A 146 13.92 -3.92 -0.18
CA PHE A 146 15.19 -4.39 -0.68
C PHE A 146 16.00 -3.23 -1.24
N VAL A 147 17.29 -3.17 -0.91
CA VAL A 147 18.26 -2.25 -1.51
C VAL A 147 19.38 -3.11 -2.05
N ASP A 148 19.66 -2.97 -3.35
CA ASP A 148 20.64 -3.79 -4.07
C ASP A 148 20.42 -5.31 -3.87
N GLY A 149 19.15 -5.73 -3.83
CA GLY A 149 18.73 -7.13 -3.66
C GLY A 149 18.75 -7.66 -2.22
N ALA A 150 19.36 -6.92 -1.28
CA ALA A 150 19.42 -7.26 0.14
C ALA A 150 18.22 -6.68 0.90
N THR A 151 17.66 -7.46 1.83
CA THR A 151 16.56 -6.99 2.68
C THR A 151 17.08 -5.94 3.66
N VAL A 152 16.40 -4.79 3.74
CA VAL A 152 16.72 -3.69 4.65
C VAL A 152 15.65 -3.57 5.73
N PRO A 153 16.02 -3.36 7.00
CA PRO A 153 15.04 -3.11 8.06
C PRO A 153 14.13 -1.93 7.72
N LEU A 154 12.83 -2.11 7.90
CA LEU A 154 11.84 -1.12 7.50
C LEU A 154 12.06 0.26 8.14
N ALA A 155 12.43 0.29 9.42
CA ALA A 155 12.75 1.55 10.11
C ALA A 155 13.89 2.32 9.43
N LEU A 156 14.91 1.61 8.96
CA LEU A 156 16.04 2.21 8.24
C LEU A 156 15.62 2.67 6.84
N ALA A 157 14.84 1.86 6.12
CA ALA A 157 14.31 2.22 4.80
C ALA A 157 13.46 3.49 4.87
N CYS A 158 12.56 3.59 5.87
CA CYS A 158 11.75 4.78 6.08
C CYS A 158 12.61 6.02 6.36
N GLN A 159 13.62 5.90 7.21
CA GLN A 159 14.52 7.01 7.53
C GLN A 159 15.30 7.51 6.31
N ILE A 160 15.82 6.61 5.47
CA ILE A 160 16.65 7.00 4.32
C ILE A 160 15.77 7.59 3.20
N LEU A 161 14.62 6.97 2.94
CA LEU A 161 13.86 7.21 1.70
C LEU A 161 12.66 8.15 1.87
N VAL A 162 12.06 8.20 3.06
CA VAL A 162 10.89 9.07 3.31
C VAL A 162 11.32 10.44 3.79
N ASP A 163 12.29 10.51 4.70
CA ASP A 163 12.77 11.80 5.22
C ASP A 163 13.44 12.63 4.11
N SER A 164 14.22 12.00 3.25
CA SER A 164 14.88 12.68 2.11
C SER A 164 13.88 13.33 1.15
N GLN A 165 12.75 12.67 0.85
CA GLN A 165 11.68 13.20 0.01
C GLN A 165 10.87 14.30 0.71
N LEU A 166 10.58 14.15 2.01
CA LEU A 166 9.92 15.19 2.80
C LEU A 166 10.77 16.45 2.91
N HIS A 167 12.09 16.31 3.01
CA HIS A 167 13.02 17.43 3.00
C HIS A 167 13.11 18.08 1.62
N ALA A 168 13.18 17.30 0.54
CA ALA A 168 13.19 17.81 -0.84
C ALA A 168 11.92 18.61 -1.19
N ALA A 169 10.75 18.12 -0.79
CA ALA A 169 9.47 18.82 -1.00
C ALA A 169 9.35 20.13 -0.20
N ARG A 170 10.04 20.25 0.94
CA ARG A 170 10.06 21.47 1.77
C ARG A 170 10.99 22.55 1.23
N SER A 171 11.98 22.16 0.42
CA SER A 171 12.95 23.09 -0.18
C SER A 171 12.45 23.78 -1.45
N GLU A 172 11.29 23.42 -2.00
CA GLU A 172 10.70 24.17 -3.12
C GLU A 172 9.90 25.38 -2.59
N PRO A 173 10.35 26.62 -2.85
CA PRO A 173 9.68 27.83 -2.40
C PRO A 173 8.44 28.11 -3.29
N GLY A 174 7.39 27.30 -3.14
CA GLY A 174 6.15 27.46 -3.91
C GLY A 174 5.02 26.49 -3.56
N ALA A 175 5.32 25.29 -3.06
CA ALA A 175 4.34 24.20 -2.90
C ALA A 175 3.46 24.27 -1.62
N ARG A 176 3.31 25.44 -0.99
CA ARG A 176 2.89 25.49 0.43
C ARG A 176 1.38 25.36 0.72
N LYS A 177 0.50 25.16 -0.26
CA LYS A 177 -0.95 25.00 0.03
C LYS A 177 -1.72 23.95 -0.78
N GLN A 178 -1.34 23.63 -2.01
CA GLN A 178 -2.15 22.71 -2.84
C GLN A 178 -1.86 21.23 -2.60
N ASP A 179 -0.61 20.84 -2.33
CA ASP A 179 -0.26 19.41 -2.26
C ASP A 179 -0.70 18.77 -0.93
N PHE A 180 -0.79 19.54 0.14
CA PHE A 180 -1.29 19.02 1.42
C PHE A 180 -2.81 18.80 1.42
N GLU A 181 -3.57 19.63 0.69
CA GLU A 181 -5.01 19.44 0.47
C GLU A 181 -5.31 18.32 -0.54
N ALA A 182 -4.44 18.07 -1.53
CA ALA A 182 -4.54 16.90 -2.40
C ALA A 182 -4.36 15.58 -1.63
N TRP A 183 -3.55 15.59 -0.57
CA TRP A 183 -3.33 14.43 0.31
C TRP A 183 -4.42 14.25 1.39
N ALA A 184 -5.14 15.30 1.80
CA ALA A 184 -6.18 15.24 2.83
C ALA A 184 -7.63 15.35 2.30
N GLY A 185 -7.84 15.85 1.08
CA GLY A 185 -9.15 16.25 0.53
C GLY A 185 -10.00 15.15 -0.09
N TYR A 186 -9.51 13.92 -0.21
CA TYR A 186 -10.24 12.80 -0.83
C TYR A 186 -11.27 12.11 0.09
N GLY A 187 -11.71 12.79 1.16
CA GLY A 187 -12.64 12.25 2.16
C GLY A 187 -14.03 12.90 2.24
N SER A 188 -14.36 13.94 1.44
CA SER A 188 -15.51 14.81 1.79
C SER A 188 -16.58 15.06 0.73
N LYS A 189 -16.72 14.24 -0.31
CA LYS A 189 -17.85 14.37 -1.26
C LYS A 189 -18.49 13.03 -1.65
N CYS A 190 -19.20 12.43 -0.69
CA CYS A 190 -20.28 11.49 -0.99
C CYS A 190 -21.52 11.97 -0.25
N GLY A 191 -22.42 12.67 -0.96
CA GLY A 191 -23.71 13.07 -0.44
C GLY A 191 -24.58 11.85 -0.14
N LEU A 192 -24.90 11.65 1.14
CA LEU A 192 -25.93 10.71 1.57
C LEU A 192 -27.25 11.46 1.74
N SER A 193 -27.98 11.64 0.65
CA SER A 193 -29.41 11.88 0.72
C SER A 193 -30.14 10.53 0.80
N GLY A 194 -30.79 10.29 1.93
CA GLY A 194 -32.00 9.46 2.00
C GLY A 194 -31.79 7.97 2.24
N TRP A 195 -31.68 7.58 3.51
CA TRP A 195 -32.27 6.31 3.98
C TRP A 195 -33.00 6.59 5.30
N GLY A 196 -34.34 6.50 5.23
CA GLY A 196 -35.23 6.68 6.37
C GLY A 196 -35.09 5.53 7.36
N VAL A 197 -34.88 5.88 8.63
CA VAL A 197 -34.95 4.94 9.75
C VAL A 197 -36.37 5.02 10.32
N GLY A 198 -37.16 3.96 10.09
CA GLY A 198 -38.40 3.74 10.79
C GLY A 198 -38.11 3.25 12.22
N VAL A 199 -38.39 4.09 13.21
CA VAL A 199 -38.33 3.73 14.63
C VAL A 199 -39.71 3.21 15.04
N LYS A 200 -39.81 1.92 15.38
CA LYS A 200 -40.93 1.40 16.18
C LYS A 200 -40.48 1.33 17.63
N GLY A 201 -41.07 2.19 18.45
CA GLY A 201 -40.88 2.22 19.89
C GLY A 201 -41.70 1.16 20.62
N SER A 202 -41.22 0.79 21.80
CA SER A 202 -42.01 0.26 22.91
C SER A 202 -41.42 0.78 24.21
N ALA A 203 -42.23 1.51 24.98
CA ALA A 203 -41.99 1.99 26.34
C ALA A 203 -41.96 0.81 27.34
N LEU A 204 -41.03 0.78 28.30
CA LEU A 204 -41.06 1.35 29.66
C LEU A 204 -42.25 0.90 30.54
N VAL A 205 -41.95 0.12 31.57
CA VAL A 205 -42.76 0.02 32.81
C VAL A 205 -41.79 0.08 33.99
N ILE A 206 -41.97 1.08 34.85
CA ILE A 206 -41.44 1.15 36.20
C ILE A 206 -42.69 1.09 37.09
N GLU A 207 -42.79 0.10 37.97
CA GLU A 207 -43.71 0.13 39.11
C GLU A 207 -42.94 0.55 40.36
N LEU A 208 -43.60 1.38 41.17
CA LEU A 208 -43.12 2.05 42.38
C LEU A 208 -42.97 1.08 43.56
#